data_AF-A0A2K3KFW5-F1
#
_entry.id   AF-A0A2K3KFW5-F1
#
_cell.length_a   1.000
_cell.length_b   1.000
_cell.length_c   1.000
_cell.angle_alpha   90.00
_cell.angle_beta   90.00
_cell.angle_gamma   90.00
#
_symmetry.space_group_name_H-M   'P 1'
#
loop_
_entity.id
_entity.type
_entity.pdbx_description
1 polymer ?
#
loop_
_entity_poly.entity_id
_entity_poly.type
_entity_poly.pdbx_seq_one_letter_code
_entity_poly.pdbx_strand_id
1 'polypeptide(L)' 'MYGNGPISWSSKKQAIVTLSTTEAEFVAAASSACQAVWLRRILDQLGQTQVGETVILCDNSSSIKLSKNPVLH' A
#
# COMPACT_ATOMS: atom_id res chain seq x y z
N MET A 1 -9.11 0.31 17.92
CA MET A 1 -9.69 0.36 16.56
C MET A 1 -10.60 1.57 16.50
N TYR A 2 -10.27 2.58 15.69
CA TYR A 2 -11.26 3.59 15.32
C TYR A 2 -12.37 2.87 14.54
N GLY A 3 -13.64 3.25 14.81
CA GLY A 3 -14.87 2.51 14.49
C GLY A 3 -14.76 1.54 13.30
N ASN A 4 -15.20 0.30 13.53
CA ASN A 4 -15.01 -0.94 12.77
C ASN A 4 -15.20 -0.88 11.22
N GLY A 5 -14.50 0.01 10.55
CA GLY A 5 -14.72 0.43 9.17
C GLY A 5 -13.48 1.07 8.56
N PRO A 6 -13.51 1.32 7.24
CA PRO A 6 -12.35 1.80 6.51
C PRO A 6 -11.96 3.23 6.94
N ILE A 7 -10.68 3.42 7.25
CA ILE A 7 -10.11 4.73 7.63
C ILE A 7 -9.83 5.58 6.38
N SER A 8 -9.48 4.94 5.26
CA SER A 8 -9.19 5.60 3.99
C SER A 8 -9.43 4.65 2.81
N TRP A 9 -9.89 5.21 1.69
CA TRP A 9 -10.08 4.48 0.44
C TRP A 9 -9.76 5.41 -0.74
N SER A 10 -9.22 4.83 -1.82
CA SER A 10 -8.95 5.56 -3.05
C SER A 10 -9.13 4.65 -4.25
N SER A 11 -9.79 5.17 -5.29
CA SER A 11 -9.82 4.58 -6.63
C SER A 11 -9.28 5.60 -7.61
N LYS A 12 -8.16 5.28 -8.25
CA LYS A 12 -7.46 6.16 -9.18
C LYS A 12 -7.06 5.36 -10.41
N LYS A 13 -7.21 5.97 -11.59
CA LYS A 13 -6.63 5.43 -12.82
C LYS A 13 -5.10 5.53 -12.71
N GLN A 14 -4.41 4.43 -13.02
CA GLN A 14 -2.95 4.43 -13.03
C GLN A 14 -2.44 5.41 -14.09
N ALA A 15 -1.47 6.24 -13.71
CA ALA A 15 -0.86 7.22 -14.61
C ALA A 15 0.13 6.59 -15.58
N ILE A 16 0.65 5.40 -15.23
CA ILE A 16 1.59 4.65 -16.04
C ILE A 16 0.88 3.52 -16.77
N VAL A 17 1.35 3.22 -17.98
CA VAL A 17 0.94 2.04 -18.74
C VAL A 17 1.79 0.88 -18.27
N THR A 18 1.16 -0.15 -17.73
CA THR A 18 1.82 -1.38 -17.28
C THR A 18 1.73 -2.46 -18.35
N LEU A 19 2.75 -3.31 -18.44
CA LEU A 19 2.84 -4.36 -19.46
C LEU A 19 2.14 -5.65 -19.03
N SER A 20 1.77 -5.76 -17.75
CA SER A 20 1.06 -6.88 -17.18
C SER A 20 0.17 -6.47 -16.01
N THR A 21 -0.81 -7.30 -15.68
CA THR A 21 -1.64 -7.13 -14.47
C THR A 21 -0.81 -7.24 -13.19
N THR A 22 0.28 -8.03 -13.22
CA THR A 22 1.21 -8.16 -12.09
C THR A 22 1.90 -6.85 -11.77
N GLU A 23 2.42 -6.15 -12.79
CA GLU A 23 3.02 -4.83 -12.61
C GLU A 23 1.97 -3.79 -12.22
N ALA A 24 0.76 -3.85 -12.80
CA ALA A 24 -0.34 -2.98 -12.43
C ALA A 24 -0.65 -3.08 -10.93
N GLU A 25 -0.78 -4.30 -10.41
CA GLU A 25 -1.06 -4.50 -8.99
C GLU A 25 0.13 -4.17 -8.09
N PHE A 26 1.36 -4.39 -8.55
CA PHE A 26 2.55 -3.99 -7.81
C PHE A 26 2.60 -2.46 -7.63
N VAL A 27 2.31 -1.71 -8.70
CA VAL A 27 2.22 -0.24 -8.66
C VAL A 27 1.09 0.23 -7.74
N ALA A 28 -0.05 -0.45 -7.77
CA ALA A 28 -1.16 -0.17 -6.86
C ALA A 28 -0.78 -0.44 -5.39
N ALA A 29 -0.12 -1.55 -5.10
CA ALA A 29 0.36 -1.90 -3.76
C ALA A 29 1.41 -0.89 -3.26
N ALA A 30 2.34 -0.46 -4.11
CA ALA A 30 3.31 0.60 -3.79
C ALA A 30 2.62 1.93 -3.45
N SER A 31 1.59 2.30 -4.22
CA SER A 31 0.79 3.51 -3.95
C SER A 31 0.05 3.43 -2.62
N SER A 32 -0.51 2.27 -2.28
CA SER A 32 -1.13 2.01 -0.98
C SER A 32 -0.11 2.07 0.17
N ALA A 33 1.11 1.59 -0.04
CA ALA A 33 2.19 1.69 0.94
C ALA A 33 2.54 3.15 1.25
N CYS A 34 2.68 4.00 0.22
CA CYS A 34 2.90 5.43 0.39
C CYS A 34 1.78 6.10 1.19
N GLN A 35 0.52 5.78 0.88
CA GLN A 35 -0.62 6.29 1.65
C GLN A 35 -0.61 5.81 3.10
N ALA A 36 -0.27 4.54 3.35
CA ALA A 36 -0.17 4.00 4.70
C ALA A 36 0.91 4.71 5.53
N VAL A 37 2.09 4.96 4.95
CA VAL A 37 3.17 5.71 5.61
C VAL A 37 2.72 7.15 5.93
N TRP A 38 2.04 7.80 4.99
CA TRP A 38 1.51 9.15 5.19
C TRP A 38 0.46 9.18 6.32
N LEU A 39 -0.49 8.24 6.32
CA LEU A 39 -1.49 8.12 7.38
C LEU A 39 -0.86 7.85 8.74
N ARG A 40 0.18 7.00 8.82
CA ARG A 40 0.91 6.77 10.08
C ARG A 40 1.54 8.05 10.63
N ARG A 41 2.13 8.89 9.77
CA ARG A 41 2.71 10.17 10.19
C ARG A 41 1.64 11.13 10.74
N ILE A 42 0.47 11.18 10.11
CA ILE A 42 -0.65 11.98 10.61
C ILE A 42 -1.15 11.46 11.95
N LEU A 43 -1.34 10.14 12.08
CA LEU A 43 -1.78 9.53 13.33
C LEU A 43 -0.76 9.75 14.46
N ASP A 44 0.54 9.70 14.15
CA ASP A 44 1.60 9.99 15.10
C ASP A 44 1.54 11.43 15.62
N GLN A 45 1.31 12.41 14.74
CA GLN A 45 1.09 13.80 15.14
C GLN A 45 -0.16 14.01 16.01
N LEU A 46 -1.15 13.12 15.87
CA LEU A 46 -2.37 13.10 16.70
C LEU A 46 -2.18 12.31 18.01
N GLY A 47 -0.95 11.88 18.33
CA GLY A 47 -0.63 11.08 19.52
C GLY A 47 -1.05 9.62 19.43
N GLN A 48 -1.35 9.12 18.22
CA GLN A 48 -1.79 7.75 17.94
C GLN A 48 -0.70 6.97 17.19
N THR A 49 0.49 6.92 17.77
CA THR A 49 1.65 6.20 17.22
C THR A 49 1.31 4.74 16.97
N GLN A 50 1.43 4.30 15.73
CA GLN A 50 1.28 2.89 15.38
C GLN A 50 2.61 2.18 15.67
N VAL A 51 2.58 1.11 16.48
CA VAL A 51 3.75 0.28 16.81
C VAL A 51 3.70 -0.99 15.96
N GLY A 52 4.80 -1.30 15.27
CA GLY A 52 4.90 -2.46 14.37
C GLY A 52 4.74 -2.13 12.89
N GLU A 53 4.82 -3.15 12.04
CA GLU A 53 4.72 -3.02 10.57
C GLU A 53 3.27 -2.85 10.10
N THR A 54 3.08 -2.20 8.95
CA THR A 54 1.75 -2.11 8.31
C THR A 54 1.64 -3.20 7.26
N VAL A 55 0.74 -4.14 7.47
CA VAL A 55 0.46 -5.21 6.52
C VAL A 55 -0.35 -4.67 5.35
N ILE A 56 0.14 -4.90 4.12
CA ILE A 56 -0.56 -4.59 2.88
C ILE A 56 -0.99 -5.91 2.25
N LEU A 57 -2.28 -6.06 2.01
CA LEU A 57 -2.86 -7.24 1.37
C LEU A 57 -3.01 -6.97 -0.13
N CYS A 58 -2.62 -7.94 -0.95
CA CYS A 58 -2.75 -7.94 -2.40
C CYS A 58 -3.19 -9.35 -2.80
N ASP A 59 -4.13 -9.46 -3.73
CA ASP A 59 -4.68 -10.74 -4.20
C ASP A 59 -3.78 -11.44 -5.22
N ASN A 60 -2.94 -10.70 -5.95
CA ASN A 60 -1.99 -11.28 -6.88
C ASN A 60 -0.68 -11.73 -6.22
N SER A 61 -0.53 -13.05 -6.11
CA SER A 61 0.67 -13.70 -5.59
C SER A 61 1.95 -13.36 -6.37
N SER A 62 1.87 -13.10 -7.68
CA SER A 62 3.02 -12.69 -8.48
C SER A 62 3.50 -11.29 -8.11
N SER A 63 2.56 -10.37 -7.82
CA SER A 63 2.88 -9.02 -7.35
C SER A 63 3.55 -9.05 -5.97
N ILE A 64 3.07 -9.91 -5.07
CA ILE A 64 3.72 -10.15 -3.76
C ILE A 64 5.13 -10.72 -3.92
N LYS A 65 5.35 -11.63 -4.87
CA LYS A 65 6.70 -12.17 -5.13
C LYS A 65 7.61 -11.08 -5.71
N LEU A 66 7.07 -10.25 -6.61
CA LEU A 66 7.79 -9.13 -7.23
C LEU A 66 8.26 -8.12 -6.17
N SER A 67 7.41 -7.79 -5.20
CA SER A 67 7.74 -6.85 -4.12
C SER A 67 8.84 -7.33 -3.17
N LYS A 68 9.04 -8.65 -3.08
CA LYS A 68 10.10 -9.27 -2.28
C LYS A 68 11.41 -9.44 -3.06
N ASN A 69 11.45 -9.09 -4.34
CA ASN A 69 12.65 -9.22 -5.16
C ASN A 69 13.48 -7.93 -5.11
N PRO A 70 14.65 -7.92 -4.44
CA PRO A 70 15.46 -6.72 -4.26
C PRO A 70 16.12 -6.21 -5.55
N VAL A 71 16.07 -6.98 -6.64
CA VAL A 71 16.70 -6.64 -7.93
C VAL A 71 15.89 -5.59 -8.71
N LEU A 72 14.62 -5.37 -8.36
CA LEU A 72 13.71 -4.45 -9.06
C LEU A 72 13.47 -3.14 -8.31
N HIS A 73 14.28 -2.83 -7.29
CA HIS A 73 14.19 -1.58 -6.50
C HIS A 73 15.34 -0.63 -6.80
#